data_AF-A0A7K0VVA3-F1
#
_entry.id   AF-A0A7K0VVA3-F1
#
_cell.length_a   1.000
_cell.length_b   1.000
_cell.length_c   1.000
_cell.angle_alpha   90.00
_cell.angle_beta   90.00
_cell.angle_gamma   90.00
#
_symmetry.space_group_name_H-M   'P 1'
#
loop_
_entity.id
_entity.type
_entity.pdbx_description
1 polymer ?
#
loop_
_entity_poly.entity_id
_entity_poly.type
_entity_poly.pdbx_seq_one_letter_code
_entity_poly.pdbx_strand_id
1 'polypeptide(L)'
;VMFLLNIEDAKSKEFMQAWGKIGDSIVVVGGDGLYNCHVHTNDIGAAIEAPLELGGKPFKIRVTDLFEEMEEEHAQREAQMGAASKRPSAVSALPAVECAVVAVCSGDGLAELFGQMGVQGVVTGGQTLNPSTAELLDAVEHMNSQQVIILPNNKNIIPVANQVNALTKKEVRVVPTCSMPEALAALVSYDPEAEVDANCEAMSDAAKSVATGEVTQAVRDTNTDAGAVKNGDWIGLVRGDGVVAIGSTMVVAATQLLDQLLSGKGELLTVITGNLATARATEEIIAYMADKHPGVEVEVHPGGQPLYPFLFGVE
;
A
#
# COMPACT_ATOMS: atom_id res chain seq x y z
N VAL A 1 -4.67 17.00 5.04
CA VAL A 1 -6.13 16.88 4.81
C VAL A 1 -6.39 15.52 4.21
N MET A 2 -7.36 14.79 4.76
CA MET A 2 -7.74 13.46 4.30
C MET A 2 -9.25 13.38 4.12
N PHE A 3 -9.74 12.65 3.12
CA PHE A 3 -11.16 12.32 2.97
C PHE A 3 -11.37 11.14 2.04
N LEU A 4 -12.55 10.52 2.13
CA LEU A 4 -13.05 9.69 1.04
C LEU A 4 -13.74 10.58 0.00
N LEU A 5 -13.65 10.21 -1.27
CA LEU A 5 -14.16 10.99 -2.38
C LEU A 5 -14.97 10.12 -3.31
N ASN A 6 -16.24 10.48 -3.51
CA ASN A 6 -16.98 9.98 -4.67
C ASN A 6 -16.76 10.93 -5.85
N ILE A 7 -16.16 10.47 -6.93
CA ILE A 7 -15.95 11.26 -8.16
C ILE A 7 -15.95 10.33 -9.37
N GLU A 8 -16.33 10.81 -10.55
CA GLU A 8 -16.18 10.01 -11.77
C GLU A 8 -14.69 9.75 -12.06
N ASP A 9 -14.31 8.51 -12.35
CA ASP A 9 -12.90 8.12 -12.57
C ASP A 9 -12.22 8.96 -13.66
N ALA A 10 -12.97 9.33 -14.71
CA ALA A 10 -12.49 10.22 -15.77
C ALA A 10 -11.97 11.60 -15.27
N LYS A 11 -12.31 11.99 -14.03
CA LYS A 11 -11.92 13.25 -13.39
C LYS A 11 -10.88 13.07 -12.28
N SER A 12 -10.49 11.84 -11.94
CA SER A 12 -9.47 11.55 -10.90
C SER A 12 -8.14 12.27 -11.21
N LYS A 13 -7.72 12.24 -12.48
CA LYS A 13 -6.50 12.88 -12.96
C LYS A 13 -6.54 14.41 -12.90
N GLU A 14 -7.69 15.00 -13.24
CA GLU A 14 -7.89 16.44 -13.13
C GLU A 14 -7.88 16.88 -11.66
N PHE A 15 -8.49 16.07 -10.78
CA PHE A 15 -8.44 16.26 -9.34
C PHE A 15 -7.01 16.20 -8.78
N MET A 16 -6.22 15.18 -9.14
CA MET A 16 -4.81 15.09 -8.75
C MET A 16 -4.00 16.31 -9.21
N GLN A 17 -4.25 16.82 -10.42
CA GLN A 17 -3.58 18.03 -10.93
C GLN A 17 -4.00 19.29 -10.18
N ALA A 18 -5.25 19.38 -9.72
CA ALA A 18 -5.72 20.50 -8.90
C ALA A 18 -5.02 20.48 -7.53
N TRP A 19 -4.96 19.30 -6.89
CA TRP A 19 -4.23 19.11 -5.64
C TRP A 19 -2.73 19.39 -5.76
N GLY A 20 -2.11 19.03 -6.90
CA GLY A 20 -0.70 19.32 -7.20
C GLY A 20 -0.32 20.81 -7.17
N LYS A 21 -1.30 21.72 -7.19
CA LYS A 21 -1.07 23.17 -7.14
C LYS A 21 -1.10 23.73 -5.72
N ILE A 22 -1.69 23.00 -4.77
CA ILE A 22 -2.02 23.52 -3.43
C ILE A 22 -1.34 22.75 -2.30
N GLY A 23 -0.74 21.59 -2.58
CA GLY A 23 -0.10 20.77 -1.57
C GLY A 23 0.98 19.85 -2.13
N ASP A 24 1.65 19.17 -1.19
CA ASP A 24 2.62 18.12 -1.45
C ASP A 24 2.17 16.79 -0.83
N SER A 25 2.93 15.72 -1.07
CA SER A 25 2.62 14.36 -0.61
C SER A 25 1.17 13.93 -0.90
N ILE A 26 0.78 14.07 -2.17
CA ILE A 26 -0.57 13.78 -2.64
C ILE A 26 -0.72 12.27 -2.85
N VAL A 27 -1.75 11.72 -2.23
CA VAL A 27 -2.20 10.34 -2.45
C VAL A 27 -3.67 10.40 -2.83
N VAL A 28 -3.99 9.85 -3.99
CA VAL A 28 -5.37 9.61 -4.43
C VAL A 28 -5.35 8.17 -4.89
N VAL A 29 -5.92 7.27 -4.10
CA VAL A 29 -5.89 5.83 -4.37
C VAL A 29 -7.31 5.29 -4.26
N GLY A 30 -7.72 4.53 -5.26
CA GLY A 30 -9.07 3.97 -5.38
C GLY A 30 -9.48 3.80 -6.84
N GLY A 31 -10.75 3.56 -7.08
CA GLY A 31 -11.34 3.25 -8.38
C GLY A 31 -12.86 3.06 -8.26
N ASP A 32 -13.55 2.79 -9.36
CA ASP A 32 -15.02 2.62 -9.42
C ASP A 32 -15.79 3.80 -8.80
N GLY A 33 -15.23 5.00 -8.93
CA GLY A 33 -15.75 6.24 -8.44
C GLY A 33 -15.60 6.48 -6.94
N LEU A 34 -14.85 5.66 -6.21
CA LEU A 34 -14.54 5.84 -4.79
C LEU A 34 -13.02 5.90 -4.56
N TYR A 35 -12.56 7.00 -3.96
CA TYR A 35 -11.15 7.26 -3.71
C TYR A 35 -10.90 7.59 -2.24
N ASN A 36 -9.75 7.14 -1.72
CA ASN A 36 -9.17 7.62 -0.48
C ASN A 36 -8.10 8.65 -0.82
N CYS A 37 -8.27 9.87 -0.30
CA CYS A 37 -7.52 11.03 -0.73
C CYS A 37 -6.78 11.67 0.45
N HIS A 38 -5.49 11.92 0.29
CA HIS A 38 -4.62 12.60 1.25
C HIS A 38 -3.83 13.70 0.54
N VAL A 39 -3.75 14.88 1.14
CA VAL A 39 -2.79 15.93 0.74
C VAL A 39 -2.23 16.67 1.96
N HIS A 40 -0.92 16.91 1.98
CA HIS A 40 -0.31 17.87 2.89
C HIS A 40 -0.45 19.27 2.29
N THR A 41 -1.07 20.18 3.02
CA THR A 41 -1.31 21.54 2.53
C THR A 41 -1.50 22.51 3.68
N ASN A 42 -1.15 23.77 3.43
CA ASN A 42 -1.51 24.90 4.29
C ASN A 42 -2.84 25.55 3.88
N ASP A 43 -3.44 25.10 2.78
CA ASP A 43 -4.72 25.59 2.26
C ASP A 43 -5.79 24.49 2.33
N ILE A 44 -6.31 24.31 3.55
CA ILE A 44 -7.33 23.29 3.86
C ILE A 44 -8.60 23.51 3.04
N GLY A 45 -9.00 24.77 2.86
CA GLY A 45 -10.19 25.15 2.09
C GLY A 45 -10.06 24.69 0.64
N ALA A 46 -8.96 25.07 -0.02
CA ALA A 46 -8.71 24.67 -1.39
C ALA A 46 -8.65 23.14 -1.56
N ALA A 47 -8.10 22.40 -0.58
CA ALA A 47 -8.06 20.94 -0.65
C ALA A 47 -9.45 20.29 -0.64
N ILE A 48 -10.38 20.84 0.14
CA ILE A 48 -11.76 20.34 0.24
C ILE A 48 -12.62 20.83 -0.94
N GLU A 49 -12.34 22.02 -1.46
CA GLU A 49 -13.10 22.63 -2.57
C GLU A 49 -12.73 22.07 -3.94
N ALA A 50 -11.45 21.71 -4.16
CA ALA A 50 -10.95 21.16 -5.42
C ALA A 50 -11.82 20.02 -6.02
N PRO A 51 -12.21 18.97 -5.27
CA PRO A 51 -13.06 17.92 -5.84
C PRO A 51 -14.50 18.40 -6.11
N LEU A 52 -15.01 19.39 -5.36
CA LEU A 52 -16.37 19.92 -5.55
C LEU A 52 -16.52 20.60 -6.90
N GLU A 53 -15.50 21.32 -7.36
CA GLU A 53 -15.47 21.98 -8.67
C GLU A 53 -15.60 20.98 -9.84
N LEU A 54 -15.17 19.74 -9.61
CA LEU A 54 -15.22 18.64 -10.58
C LEU A 54 -16.53 17.82 -10.46
N GLY A 55 -17.43 18.20 -9.56
CA GLY A 55 -18.66 17.46 -9.24
C GLY A 55 -18.42 16.25 -8.32
N GLY A 56 -17.23 16.13 -7.75
CA GLY A 56 -16.90 15.16 -6.72
C GLY A 56 -17.57 15.52 -5.39
N LYS A 57 -17.70 14.51 -4.52
CA LYS A 57 -18.33 14.62 -3.21
C LYS A 57 -17.37 14.07 -2.16
N PRO A 58 -16.53 14.91 -1.54
CA PRO A 58 -15.72 14.50 -0.40
C PRO A 58 -16.62 14.22 0.81
N PHE A 59 -16.30 13.18 1.55
CA PHE A 59 -17.00 12.76 2.76
C PHE A 59 -16.00 12.15 3.75
N LYS A 60 -16.37 12.08 5.04
CA LYS A 60 -15.45 11.70 6.13
C LYS A 60 -14.16 12.53 6.11
N ILE A 61 -14.30 13.85 6.04
CA ILE A 61 -13.18 14.79 5.95
C ILE A 61 -12.49 14.90 7.31
N ARG A 62 -11.17 14.69 7.32
CA ARG A 62 -10.27 14.87 8.46
C ARG A 62 -9.20 15.90 8.13
N VAL A 63 -9.00 16.84 9.05
CA VAL A 63 -7.96 17.85 8.97
C VAL A 63 -7.13 17.76 10.25
N THR A 64 -5.82 17.60 10.10
CA THR A 64 -4.87 17.46 11.19
C THR A 64 -3.80 18.53 11.04
N ASP A 65 -3.42 19.19 12.15
CA ASP A 65 -2.31 20.14 12.18
C ASP A 65 -1.00 19.39 12.47
N LEU A 66 -0.06 19.45 11.53
CA LEU A 66 1.23 18.75 11.62
C LEU A 66 2.22 19.43 12.58
N PHE A 67 2.01 20.71 12.96
CA PHE A 67 2.91 21.46 13.84
C PHE A 67 2.62 21.25 15.33
N GLU A 68 1.36 21.08 15.73
CA GLU A 68 1.00 20.70 17.11
C GLU A 68 1.57 19.32 17.49
N GLU A 69 1.77 18.42 16.51
CA GLU A 69 2.34 17.09 16.71
C GLU A 69 3.86 17.10 17.01
N MET A 70 4.61 18.07 16.46
CA MET A 70 6.06 18.15 16.67
C MET A 70 6.46 18.78 18.02
N GLU A 71 5.68 19.71 18.56
CA GLU A 71 5.99 20.39 19.82
C GLU A 71 5.77 19.49 21.05
N GLU A 72 4.73 18.65 21.03
CA GLU A 72 4.49 17.65 22.09
C GLU A 72 5.55 16.52 22.07
N GLU A 73 6.02 16.13 20.88
CA GLU A 73 7.07 15.11 20.73
C GLU A 73 8.46 15.57 21.20
N HIS A 74 8.85 16.83 20.92
CA HIS A 74 10.17 17.33 21.31
C HIS A 74 10.31 17.45 22.83
N ALA A 75 9.26 17.90 23.52
CA ALA A 75 9.24 18.01 24.98
C ALA A 75 9.34 16.64 25.68
N GLN A 76 8.75 15.59 25.10
CA GLN A 76 8.81 14.23 25.64
C GLN A 76 10.15 13.54 25.28
N ARG A 77 10.71 13.75 24.08
CA ARG A 77 12.02 13.20 23.68
C ARG A 77 13.18 13.75 24.50
N GLU A 78 13.16 15.04 24.87
CA GLU A 78 14.21 15.62 25.72
C GLU A 78 14.13 15.13 27.18
N ALA A 79 12.95 14.74 27.65
CA ALA A 79 12.78 14.15 28.98
C ALA A 79 13.23 12.67 29.06
N GLN A 80 13.20 11.93 27.94
CA GLN A 80 13.53 10.50 27.90
C GLN A 80 14.95 10.15 27.39
N MET A 81 15.72 11.10 26.82
CA MET A 81 17.08 10.81 26.33
C MET A 81 18.15 10.80 27.41
N GLY A 82 18.12 9.74 28.22
CA GLY A 82 19.24 9.24 29.00
C GLY A 82 19.45 7.75 28.73
N ALA A 83 20.23 7.43 27.69
CA ALA A 83 20.86 6.14 27.37
C ALA A 83 20.35 5.35 26.14
N ALA A 84 21.34 5.07 25.27
CA ALA A 84 21.53 3.91 24.39
C ALA A 84 20.60 3.70 23.17
N SER A 85 21.19 4.02 22.01
CA SER A 85 20.87 3.60 20.64
C SER A 85 20.24 2.19 20.49
N LYS A 86 18.96 2.18 20.13
CA LYS A 86 18.31 1.15 19.30
C LYS A 86 17.67 1.86 18.12
N ARG A 87 17.79 1.28 16.92
CA ARG A 87 17.22 1.84 15.68
C ARG A 87 15.71 2.01 15.85
N PRO A 88 15.12 3.18 15.55
CA PRO A 88 13.71 3.43 15.76
C PRO A 88 12.88 2.65 14.72
N SER A 89 11.85 1.93 15.19
CA SER A 89 10.67 1.70 14.38
C SER A 89 10.03 3.05 14.12
N ALA A 90 9.87 3.44 12.86
CA ALA A 90 9.18 4.67 12.50
C ALA A 90 7.69 4.50 12.78
N VAL A 91 7.30 4.68 14.04
CA VAL A 91 5.91 4.82 14.45
C VAL A 91 5.64 6.31 14.43
N SER A 92 5.14 6.84 13.31
CA SER A 92 4.52 8.16 13.32
C SER A 92 3.21 8.03 14.09
N ALA A 93 3.09 8.68 15.25
CA ALA A 93 1.88 8.61 16.07
C ALA A 93 0.76 9.43 15.39
N LEU A 94 0.05 8.78 14.47
CA LEU A 94 -1.20 9.30 13.91
C LEU A 94 -2.24 9.53 15.03
N PRO A 95 -3.22 10.44 14.84
CA PRO A 95 -4.26 10.76 15.83
C PRO A 95 -5.00 9.51 16.32
N ALA A 96 -5.55 9.58 17.53
CA ALA A 96 -6.33 8.49 18.11
C ALA A 96 -7.49 8.10 17.17
N VAL A 97 -7.65 6.80 16.94
CA VAL A 97 -8.66 6.21 16.06
C VAL A 97 -9.40 5.09 16.81
N GLU A 98 -10.65 4.86 16.42
CA GLU A 98 -11.42 3.76 16.99
C GLU A 98 -10.80 2.41 16.61
N CYS A 99 -10.37 2.28 15.36
CA CYS A 99 -9.65 1.12 14.86
C CYS A 99 -8.33 1.54 14.21
N ALA A 100 -7.19 1.14 14.77
CA ALA A 100 -5.86 1.34 14.17
C ALA A 100 -5.50 0.22 13.20
N VAL A 101 -4.50 0.46 12.35
CA VAL A 101 -3.93 -0.48 11.39
C VAL A 101 -2.42 -0.58 11.60
N VAL A 102 -1.94 -1.81 11.68
CA VAL A 102 -0.52 -2.17 11.63
C VAL A 102 -0.27 -2.94 10.34
N ALA A 103 0.59 -2.42 9.47
CA ALA A 103 0.97 -3.08 8.22
C ALA A 103 2.40 -3.61 8.28
N VAL A 104 2.65 -4.71 7.58
CA VAL A 104 4.01 -5.22 7.38
C VAL A 104 4.49 -4.86 5.99
N CYS A 105 5.61 -4.17 5.86
CA CYS A 105 6.23 -3.92 4.56
C CYS A 105 7.74 -3.73 4.62
N SER A 106 8.37 -3.72 3.44
CA SER A 106 9.78 -3.45 3.27
C SER A 106 9.94 -2.45 2.13
N GLY A 107 10.58 -1.33 2.42
CA GLY A 107 10.75 -0.21 1.51
C GLY A 107 10.22 1.07 2.13
N ASP A 108 11.04 2.13 2.11
CA ASP A 108 10.70 3.40 2.76
C ASP A 108 9.51 4.08 2.06
N GLY A 109 9.41 3.97 0.74
CA GLY A 109 8.29 4.51 -0.02
C GLY A 109 6.96 3.79 0.25
N LEU A 110 6.99 2.47 0.48
CA LEU A 110 5.82 1.71 0.93
C LEU A 110 5.38 2.11 2.33
N ALA A 111 6.35 2.32 3.24
CA ALA A 111 6.05 2.78 4.60
C ALA A 111 5.43 4.18 4.60
N GLU A 112 5.96 5.08 3.76
CA GLU A 112 5.42 6.42 3.55
C GLU A 112 4.01 6.37 2.96
N LEU A 113 3.79 5.57 1.91
CA LEU A 113 2.48 5.41 1.28
C LEU A 113 1.43 4.87 2.26
N PHE A 114 1.79 3.86 3.07
CA PHE A 114 0.91 3.36 4.12
C PHE A 114 0.61 4.41 5.18
N GLY A 115 1.61 5.19 5.63
CA GLY A 115 1.38 6.30 6.55
C GLY A 115 0.40 7.34 5.98
N GLN A 116 0.53 7.68 4.70
CA GLN A 116 -0.38 8.58 3.98
C GLN A 116 -1.80 8.00 3.88
N MET A 117 -1.96 6.68 3.78
CA MET A 117 -3.27 6.01 3.80
C MET A 117 -3.84 5.79 5.21
N GLY A 118 -3.20 6.35 6.25
CA GLY A 118 -3.70 6.31 7.61
C GLY A 118 -3.30 5.04 8.37
N VAL A 119 -2.24 4.34 7.97
CA VAL A 119 -1.65 3.24 8.77
C VAL A 119 -0.83 3.81 9.92
N GLN A 120 -1.18 3.43 11.14
CA GLN A 120 -0.57 3.94 12.39
C GLN A 120 0.75 3.26 12.72
N GLY A 121 0.97 2.03 12.26
CA GLY A 121 2.18 1.28 12.55
C GLY A 121 2.69 0.51 11.35
N VAL A 122 3.97 0.67 11.02
CA VAL A 122 4.64 -0.15 10.02
C VAL A 122 5.69 -1.01 10.69
N VAL A 123 5.55 -2.33 10.55
CA VAL A 123 6.56 -3.31 10.97
C VAL A 123 7.39 -3.66 9.75
N THR A 124 8.72 -3.53 9.85
CA THR A 124 9.59 -3.97 8.76
C THR A 124 9.48 -5.48 8.58
N GLY A 125 9.07 -5.90 7.39
CA GLY A 125 8.99 -7.31 7.02
C GLY A 125 8.76 -7.52 5.54
N GLY A 126 8.98 -8.73 5.06
CA GLY A 126 8.89 -9.05 3.63
C GLY A 126 9.11 -10.54 3.36
N GLN A 127 9.29 -10.90 2.10
CA GLN A 127 9.35 -12.31 1.67
C GLN A 127 10.48 -13.12 2.32
N THR A 128 11.59 -12.46 2.69
CA THR A 128 12.77 -13.09 3.33
C THR A 128 12.94 -12.71 4.81
N LEU A 129 12.10 -11.82 5.34
CA LEU A 129 12.17 -11.31 6.70
C LEU A 129 10.76 -11.27 7.29
N ASN A 130 10.32 -12.39 7.87
CA ASN A 130 9.02 -12.46 8.53
C ASN A 130 9.17 -12.00 9.99
N PRO A 131 8.40 -11.01 10.46
CA PRO A 131 8.38 -10.62 11.86
C PRO A 131 7.87 -11.78 12.72
N SER A 132 8.39 -11.86 13.93
CA SER A 132 7.95 -12.77 14.97
C SER A 132 6.61 -12.34 15.57
N THR A 133 5.92 -13.26 16.25
CA THR A 133 4.69 -12.94 17.00
C THR A 133 4.93 -11.84 18.03
N ALA A 134 6.11 -11.83 18.67
CA ALA A 134 6.48 -10.82 19.65
C ALA A 134 6.62 -9.42 19.01
N GLU A 135 7.23 -9.32 17.84
CA GLU A 135 7.37 -8.03 17.14
C GLU A 135 6.01 -7.47 16.69
N LEU A 136 5.11 -8.33 16.19
CA LEU A 136 3.75 -7.91 15.83
C LEU A 136 2.93 -7.52 17.06
N LEU A 137 3.06 -8.28 18.16
CA LEU A 137 2.39 -7.97 19.41
C LEU A 137 2.87 -6.64 19.98
N ASP A 138 4.18 -6.41 20.01
CA ASP A 138 4.75 -5.14 20.45
C ASP A 138 4.19 -3.98 19.60
N ALA A 139 4.18 -4.10 18.27
CA ALA A 139 3.61 -3.08 17.40
C ALA A 139 2.13 -2.79 17.71
N VAL A 140 1.32 -3.83 17.92
CA VAL A 140 -0.09 -3.70 18.31
C VAL A 140 -0.25 -3.02 19.66
N GLU A 141 0.56 -3.37 20.66
CA GLU A 141 0.47 -2.79 22.01
C GLU A 141 0.80 -1.29 22.02
N HIS A 142 1.71 -0.84 21.15
CA HIS A 142 2.06 0.57 21.03
C HIS A 142 0.99 1.43 20.32
N MET A 143 -0.01 0.83 19.67
CA MET A 143 -1.08 1.58 19.02
C MET A 143 -1.99 2.28 20.03
N ASN A 144 -2.31 3.56 19.81
CA ASN A 144 -3.25 4.31 20.64
C ASN A 144 -4.72 4.02 20.27
N SER A 145 -5.08 2.74 20.25
CA SER A 145 -6.43 2.24 20.00
C SER A 145 -6.64 0.90 20.73
N GLN A 146 -7.88 0.61 21.10
CA GLN A 146 -8.27 -0.70 21.65
C GLN A 146 -8.58 -1.71 20.56
N GLN A 147 -8.79 -1.27 19.31
CA GLN A 147 -9.07 -2.16 18.19
C GLN A 147 -8.00 -2.00 17.11
N VAL A 148 -7.45 -3.11 16.62
CA VAL A 148 -6.32 -3.08 15.71
C VAL A 148 -6.49 -4.09 14.58
N ILE A 149 -6.31 -3.64 13.34
CA ILE A 149 -6.18 -4.49 12.16
C ILE A 149 -4.71 -4.71 11.86
N ILE A 150 -4.34 -5.95 11.54
CA ILE A 150 -3.03 -6.28 10.98
C ILE A 150 -3.18 -6.57 9.49
N LEU A 151 -2.34 -5.92 8.67
CA LEU A 151 -2.13 -6.22 7.24
C LEU A 151 -0.80 -6.96 7.07
N PRO A 152 -0.81 -8.32 6.96
CA PRO A 152 0.41 -9.11 6.94
C PRO A 152 1.21 -8.97 5.65
N ASN A 153 0.54 -8.71 4.52
CA ASN A 153 1.12 -8.48 3.19
C ASN A 153 2.07 -9.60 2.69
N ASN A 154 2.00 -10.77 3.32
CA ASN A 154 2.75 -11.97 3.02
C ASN A 154 2.04 -13.16 3.66
N LYS A 155 1.71 -14.17 2.85
CA LYS A 155 1.01 -15.38 3.30
C LYS A 155 1.68 -16.10 4.47
N ASN A 156 3.00 -15.99 4.59
CA ASN A 156 3.77 -16.64 5.66
C ASN A 156 3.63 -15.92 7.01
N ILE A 157 3.17 -14.67 7.01
CA ILE A 157 2.98 -13.85 8.22
C ILE A 157 1.57 -14.03 8.79
N ILE A 158 0.58 -14.35 7.95
CA ILE A 158 -0.84 -14.54 8.35
C ILE A 158 -0.98 -15.49 9.57
N PRO A 159 -0.35 -16.68 9.62
CA PRO A 159 -0.51 -17.58 10.76
C PRO A 159 -0.01 -16.99 12.08
N VAL A 160 1.04 -16.17 12.03
CA VAL A 160 1.65 -15.51 13.19
C VAL A 160 0.78 -14.32 13.61
N ALA A 161 0.31 -13.51 12.66
CA ALA A 161 -0.59 -12.38 12.92
C ALA A 161 -1.89 -12.84 13.62
N ASN A 162 -2.47 -13.97 13.20
CA ASN A 162 -3.68 -14.52 13.81
C ASN A 162 -3.51 -14.92 15.29
N GLN A 163 -2.28 -15.15 15.75
CA GLN A 163 -2.02 -15.48 17.15
C GLN A 163 -2.05 -14.25 18.06
N VAL A 164 -1.84 -13.05 17.51
CA VAL A 164 -1.67 -11.81 18.29
C VAL A 164 -2.90 -11.51 19.14
N ASN A 165 -4.11 -11.69 18.61
CA ASN A 165 -5.37 -11.44 19.33
C ASN A 165 -5.47 -12.20 20.67
N ALA A 166 -4.94 -13.42 20.75
CA ALA A 166 -4.98 -14.23 21.97
C ALA A 166 -3.94 -13.81 23.03
N LEU A 167 -3.01 -12.91 22.66
CA LEU A 167 -1.88 -12.50 23.49
C LEU A 167 -2.00 -11.07 24.02
N THR A 168 -3.01 -10.33 23.59
CA THR A 168 -3.30 -8.95 24.02
C THR A 168 -4.69 -8.85 24.65
N LYS A 169 -4.94 -7.73 25.33
CA LYS A 169 -6.28 -7.33 25.78
C LYS A 169 -7.04 -6.50 24.74
N LYS A 170 -6.33 -6.00 23.73
CA LYS A 170 -6.92 -5.28 22.60
C LYS A 170 -7.68 -6.24 21.70
N GLU A 171 -8.63 -5.72 20.94
CA GLU A 171 -9.31 -6.49 19.92
C GLU A 171 -8.53 -6.45 18.61
N VAL A 172 -8.03 -7.59 18.16
CA VAL A 172 -7.21 -7.67 16.96
C VAL A 172 -7.90 -8.49 15.88
N ARG A 173 -7.90 -7.97 14.66
CA ARG A 173 -8.31 -8.69 13.45
C ARG A 173 -7.20 -8.68 12.41
N VAL A 174 -7.23 -9.67 11.53
CA VAL A 174 -6.25 -9.83 10.46
C VAL A 174 -6.99 -9.80 9.14
N VAL A 175 -6.69 -8.82 8.31
CA VAL A 175 -7.10 -8.83 6.90
C VAL A 175 -6.04 -9.64 6.16
N PRO A 176 -6.37 -10.78 5.50
CA PRO A 176 -5.40 -11.77 5.06
C PRO A 176 -4.68 -11.39 3.74
N THR A 177 -4.15 -10.18 3.66
CA THR A 177 -3.36 -9.68 2.53
C THR A 177 -2.06 -10.46 2.39
N CYS A 178 -1.67 -10.72 1.14
CA CYS A 178 -0.48 -11.49 0.77
C CYS A 178 0.50 -10.69 -0.10
N SER A 179 0.13 -9.47 -0.49
CA SER A 179 0.95 -8.58 -1.28
C SER A 179 0.70 -7.12 -0.91
N MET A 180 1.59 -6.22 -1.33
CA MET A 180 1.44 -4.78 -1.06
C MET A 180 0.27 -4.16 -1.84
N PRO A 181 0.02 -4.48 -3.12
CA PRO A 181 -1.14 -3.95 -3.83
C PRO A 181 -2.48 -4.31 -3.17
N GLU A 182 -2.63 -5.53 -2.64
CA GLU A 182 -3.83 -5.90 -1.87
C GLU A 182 -3.99 -5.07 -0.59
N ALA A 183 -2.87 -4.70 0.04
CA ALA A 183 -2.89 -3.85 1.22
C ALA A 183 -3.37 -2.44 0.88
N LEU A 184 -2.90 -1.89 -0.24
CA LEU A 184 -3.35 -0.58 -0.73
C LEU A 184 -4.85 -0.61 -1.02
N ALA A 185 -5.33 -1.61 -1.75
CA ALA A 185 -6.76 -1.78 -2.02
C ALA A 185 -7.59 -1.94 -0.75
N ALA A 186 -7.11 -2.74 0.21
CA ALA A 186 -7.74 -2.86 1.53
C ALA A 186 -7.88 -1.50 2.24
N LEU A 187 -6.83 -0.68 2.19
CA LEU A 187 -6.79 0.64 2.84
C LEU A 187 -7.68 1.69 2.18
N VAL A 188 -8.14 1.49 0.94
CA VAL A 188 -9.17 2.35 0.32
C VAL A 188 -10.49 2.24 1.09
N SER A 189 -10.83 1.03 1.56
CA SER A 189 -12.06 0.73 2.31
C SER A 189 -11.92 0.90 3.83
N TYR A 190 -10.75 1.33 4.32
CA TYR A 190 -10.51 1.52 5.74
C TYR A 190 -11.22 2.76 6.29
N ASP A 191 -11.94 2.58 7.39
CA ASP A 191 -12.61 3.64 8.13
C ASP A 191 -12.10 3.72 9.57
N PRO A 192 -11.32 4.74 9.95
CA PRO A 192 -10.74 4.85 11.29
C PRO A 192 -11.77 4.98 12.42
N GLU A 193 -13.03 5.30 12.10
CA GLU A 193 -14.13 5.45 13.07
C GLU A 193 -15.04 4.21 13.15
N ALA A 194 -14.83 3.22 12.28
CA ALA A 194 -15.60 1.98 12.31
C ALA A 194 -15.00 0.95 13.28
N GLU A 195 -15.88 0.10 13.80
CA GLU A 195 -15.51 -1.09 14.56
C GLU A 195 -14.64 -2.04 13.72
N VAL A 196 -13.75 -2.76 14.39
CA VAL A 196 -12.73 -3.62 13.78
C VAL A 196 -13.30 -4.74 12.93
N ASP A 197 -14.44 -5.30 13.31
CA ASP A 197 -15.10 -6.35 12.52
C ASP A 197 -15.64 -5.81 11.19
N ALA A 198 -16.25 -4.62 11.20
CA ALA A 198 -16.77 -3.96 10.00
C ALA A 198 -15.63 -3.55 9.06
N ASN A 199 -14.56 -2.98 9.61
CA ASN A 199 -13.35 -2.69 8.83
C ASN A 199 -12.74 -3.99 8.27
N CYS A 200 -12.58 -5.03 9.09
CA CYS A 200 -11.98 -6.29 8.65
C CYS A 200 -12.76 -6.91 7.48
N GLU A 201 -14.09 -6.86 7.51
CA GLU A 201 -14.95 -7.34 6.42
C GLU A 201 -14.74 -6.52 5.13
N ALA A 202 -14.95 -5.20 5.21
CA ALA A 202 -14.84 -4.30 4.04
C ALA A 202 -13.43 -4.32 3.41
N MET A 203 -12.39 -4.25 4.24
CA MET A 203 -10.99 -4.32 3.80
C MET A 203 -10.65 -5.68 3.18
N SER A 204 -11.19 -6.77 3.73
CA SER A 204 -10.94 -8.12 3.18
C SER A 204 -11.59 -8.31 1.82
N ASP A 205 -12.74 -7.71 1.57
CA ASP A 205 -13.41 -7.81 0.28
C ASP A 205 -12.72 -6.95 -0.79
N ALA A 206 -12.29 -5.74 -0.43
CA ALA A 206 -11.44 -4.92 -1.31
C ALA A 206 -10.09 -5.59 -1.63
N ALA A 207 -9.46 -6.25 -0.66
CA ALA A 207 -8.22 -7.00 -0.92
C ALA A 207 -8.42 -8.17 -1.91
N LYS A 208 -9.62 -8.76 -1.98
CA LYS A 208 -9.91 -9.91 -2.85
C LYS A 208 -10.26 -9.52 -4.28
N SER A 209 -10.69 -8.28 -4.51
CA SER A 209 -11.04 -7.81 -5.87
C SER A 209 -9.80 -7.54 -6.72
N VAL A 210 -8.61 -7.42 -6.11
CA VAL A 210 -7.38 -7.11 -6.84
C VAL A 210 -6.65 -8.37 -7.29
N ALA A 211 -6.39 -8.46 -8.60
CA ALA A 211 -5.46 -9.42 -9.15
C ALA A 211 -4.03 -8.90 -8.97
N THR A 212 -3.14 -9.71 -8.40
CA THR A 212 -1.77 -9.26 -8.10
C THR A 212 -0.71 -10.07 -8.81
N GLY A 213 0.36 -9.37 -9.18
CA GLY A 213 1.56 -10.00 -9.73
C GLY A 213 2.84 -9.32 -9.29
N GLU A 214 3.93 -10.04 -9.41
CA GLU A 214 5.26 -9.59 -9.00
C GLU A 214 6.31 -9.99 -10.03
N VAL A 215 7.31 -9.14 -10.23
CA VAL A 215 8.46 -9.44 -11.09
C VAL A 215 9.68 -9.61 -10.22
N THR A 216 10.45 -10.67 -10.44
CA THR A 216 11.72 -10.92 -9.76
C THR A 216 12.69 -11.69 -10.65
N GLN A 217 13.90 -11.91 -10.17
CA GLN A 217 14.93 -12.67 -10.88
C GLN A 217 15.06 -14.07 -10.29
N ALA A 218 15.07 -15.08 -11.16
CA ALA A 218 15.27 -16.45 -10.75
C ALA A 218 16.71 -16.66 -10.21
N VAL A 219 16.83 -17.27 -9.03
CA VAL A 219 18.13 -17.55 -8.39
C VAL A 219 18.64 -18.98 -8.62
N ARG A 220 17.85 -19.80 -9.32
CA ARG A 220 18.16 -21.19 -9.64
C ARG A 220 17.38 -21.66 -10.85
N ASP A 221 17.87 -22.71 -11.48
CA ASP A 221 17.16 -23.40 -12.56
C ASP A 221 15.95 -24.15 -11.99
N THR A 222 14.81 -24.08 -12.67
CA THR A 222 13.60 -24.81 -12.30
C THR A 222 12.66 -24.98 -13.49
N ASN A 223 11.80 -25.99 -13.45
CA ASN A 223 10.73 -26.14 -14.43
C ASN A 223 9.41 -25.70 -13.80
N THR A 224 8.69 -24.85 -14.53
CA THR A 224 7.40 -24.30 -14.15
C THR A 224 6.38 -24.60 -15.24
N ASP A 225 5.10 -24.36 -14.98
CA ASP A 225 4.04 -24.54 -15.98
C ASP A 225 4.19 -23.56 -17.16
N ALA A 226 4.79 -22.40 -16.94
CA ALA A 226 5.16 -21.44 -17.99
C ALA A 226 6.41 -21.86 -18.80
N GLY A 227 7.16 -22.87 -18.34
CA GLY A 227 8.34 -23.40 -19.02
C GLY A 227 9.58 -23.52 -18.13
N ALA A 228 10.71 -23.79 -18.78
CA ALA A 228 12.01 -23.91 -18.13
C ALA A 228 12.59 -22.53 -17.79
N VAL A 229 12.84 -22.30 -16.51
CA VAL A 229 13.46 -21.09 -15.94
C VAL A 229 14.93 -21.41 -15.66
N LYS A 230 15.84 -20.54 -16.10
CA LYS A 230 17.25 -20.59 -15.74
C LYS A 230 17.58 -19.57 -14.66
N ASN A 231 18.65 -19.84 -13.93
CA ASN A 231 19.25 -18.86 -13.03
C ASN A 231 19.58 -17.57 -13.81
N GLY A 232 19.08 -16.44 -13.30
CA GLY A 232 19.22 -15.12 -13.91
C GLY A 232 18.07 -14.68 -14.80
N ASP A 233 17.16 -15.58 -15.18
CA ASP A 233 15.96 -15.21 -15.96
C ASP A 233 15.06 -14.30 -15.13
N TRP A 234 14.39 -13.37 -15.80
CA TRP A 234 13.34 -12.57 -15.18
C TRP A 234 12.04 -13.35 -15.24
N ILE A 235 11.33 -13.40 -14.12
CA ILE A 235 10.09 -14.13 -14.01
C ILE A 235 8.99 -13.21 -13.49
N GLY A 236 7.80 -13.38 -14.05
CA GLY A 236 6.57 -12.78 -13.56
C GLY A 236 5.73 -13.83 -12.86
N LEU A 237 5.28 -13.52 -11.65
CA LEU A 237 4.45 -14.41 -10.84
C LEU A 237 3.07 -13.81 -10.66
N VAL A 238 2.04 -14.66 -10.75
CA VAL A 238 0.66 -14.35 -10.36
C VAL A 238 0.36 -15.08 -9.06
N ARG A 239 -0.34 -14.41 -8.15
CA ARG A 239 -0.76 -15.03 -6.90
C ARG A 239 -1.68 -16.23 -7.19
N GLY A 240 -1.33 -17.40 -6.65
CA GLY A 240 -2.07 -18.64 -6.84
C GLY A 240 -1.55 -19.50 -7.99
N ASP A 241 -1.17 -18.87 -9.10
CA ASP A 241 -0.75 -19.56 -10.34
C ASP A 241 0.77 -19.76 -10.44
N GLY A 242 1.56 -19.04 -9.63
CA GLY A 242 3.02 -19.15 -9.63
C GLY A 242 3.63 -18.42 -10.82
N VAL A 243 4.67 -18.99 -11.44
CA VAL A 243 5.37 -18.35 -12.57
C VAL A 243 4.54 -18.47 -13.83
N VAL A 244 4.14 -17.33 -14.41
CA VAL A 244 3.35 -17.25 -15.65
C VAL A 244 4.10 -16.55 -16.79
N ALA A 245 5.20 -15.88 -16.49
CA ALA A 245 6.01 -15.16 -17.48
C ALA A 245 7.49 -15.43 -17.27
N ILE A 246 8.25 -15.57 -18.37
CA ILE A 246 9.69 -15.79 -18.37
C ILE A 246 10.30 -14.89 -19.44
N GLY A 247 11.07 -13.90 -19.01
CA GLY A 247 11.67 -12.88 -19.86
C GLY A 247 13.20 -12.85 -19.76
N SER A 248 13.86 -12.54 -20.86
CA SER A 248 15.30 -12.25 -20.88
C SER A 248 15.64 -10.89 -20.24
N THR A 249 14.64 -10.02 -20.09
CA THR A 249 14.75 -8.72 -19.40
C THR A 249 13.56 -8.54 -18.46
N MET A 250 13.72 -7.67 -17.46
CA MET A 250 12.62 -7.35 -16.53
C MET A 250 11.39 -6.78 -17.23
N VAL A 251 11.58 -5.97 -18.28
CA VAL A 251 10.48 -5.37 -19.06
C VAL A 251 9.71 -6.46 -19.79
N VAL A 252 10.41 -7.42 -20.41
CA VAL A 252 9.75 -8.54 -21.11
C VAL A 252 8.95 -9.40 -20.13
N ALA A 253 9.50 -9.71 -18.95
CA ALA A 253 8.77 -10.47 -17.94
C ALA A 253 7.56 -9.68 -17.41
N ALA A 254 7.70 -8.37 -17.19
CA ALA A 254 6.63 -7.50 -16.73
C ALA A 254 5.48 -7.40 -17.75
N THR A 255 5.77 -7.14 -19.02
CA THR A 255 4.72 -6.99 -20.04
C THR A 255 3.99 -8.29 -20.31
N GLN A 256 4.70 -9.42 -20.33
CA GLN A 256 4.08 -10.75 -20.42
C GLN A 256 3.19 -11.06 -19.20
N LEU A 257 3.63 -10.70 -18.00
CA LEU A 257 2.84 -10.84 -16.78
C LEU A 257 1.57 -9.99 -16.85
N LEU A 258 1.68 -8.73 -17.29
CA LEU A 258 0.56 -7.82 -17.41
C LEU A 258 -0.47 -8.30 -18.45
N ASP A 259 -0.04 -8.87 -19.57
CA ASP A 259 -0.95 -9.48 -20.55
C ASP A 259 -1.76 -10.64 -19.95
N GLN A 260 -1.18 -11.40 -19.02
CA GLN A 260 -1.90 -12.46 -18.31
C GLN A 260 -2.88 -11.87 -17.29
N LEU A 261 -2.42 -10.92 -16.46
CA LEU A 261 -3.26 -10.29 -15.43
C LEU A 261 -4.47 -9.55 -16.02
N LEU A 262 -4.30 -8.87 -17.15
CA LEU A 262 -5.35 -8.04 -17.77
C LEU A 262 -6.28 -8.83 -18.70
N SER A 263 -6.06 -10.14 -18.86
CA SER A 263 -6.89 -10.99 -19.71
C SER A 263 -8.38 -11.03 -19.28
N GLY A 264 -8.69 -10.66 -18.03
CA GLY A 264 -10.02 -10.66 -17.42
C GLY A 264 -10.83 -9.37 -17.53
N LYS A 265 -10.28 -8.31 -18.17
CA LYS A 265 -10.61 -6.88 -17.99
C LYS A 265 -10.06 -6.35 -16.66
N GLY A 266 -9.40 -5.21 -16.74
CA GLY A 266 -9.04 -4.35 -15.61
C GLY A 266 -9.16 -2.91 -16.07
N GLU A 267 -9.44 -2.00 -15.15
CA GLU A 267 -9.63 -0.57 -15.40
C GLU A 267 -8.48 0.24 -14.81
N LEU A 268 -7.84 -0.27 -13.75
CA LEU A 268 -6.70 0.35 -13.10
C LEU A 268 -5.53 -0.64 -12.93
N LEU A 269 -4.33 -0.19 -13.27
CA LEU A 269 -3.07 -0.86 -12.97
C LEU A 269 -2.26 -0.01 -11.98
N THR A 270 -2.13 -0.52 -10.77
CA THR A 270 -1.23 0.02 -9.74
C THR A 270 0.15 -0.61 -9.87
N VAL A 271 1.18 0.20 -10.11
CA VAL A 271 2.57 -0.21 -10.25
C VAL A 271 3.39 0.30 -9.06
N ILE A 272 3.91 -0.62 -8.24
CA ILE A 272 4.80 -0.28 -7.13
C ILE A 272 6.24 -0.62 -7.50
N THR A 273 7.08 0.41 -7.61
CA THR A 273 8.47 0.29 -8.04
C THR A 273 9.42 0.03 -6.86
N GLY A 274 10.27 -0.99 -6.99
CA GLY A 274 11.32 -1.33 -6.04
C GLY A 274 12.68 -0.77 -6.42
N ASN A 275 13.69 -0.99 -5.57
CA ASN A 275 15.05 -0.44 -5.76
C ASN A 275 15.78 -0.94 -7.02
N LEU A 276 15.31 -2.06 -7.59
CA LEU A 276 15.86 -2.64 -8.81
C LEU A 276 15.18 -2.11 -10.07
N ALA A 277 14.05 -1.40 -9.96
CA ALA A 277 13.39 -0.80 -11.10
C ALA A 277 14.20 0.41 -11.61
N THR A 278 14.38 0.48 -12.92
CA THR A 278 15.00 1.63 -13.57
C THR A 278 13.92 2.52 -14.17
N ALA A 279 14.14 3.85 -14.17
CA ALA A 279 13.20 4.79 -14.78
C ALA A 279 12.85 4.40 -16.23
N ARG A 280 13.86 4.00 -17.01
CA ARG A 280 13.65 3.52 -18.39
C ARG A 280 12.76 2.28 -18.46
N ALA A 281 12.93 1.30 -17.56
CA ALA A 281 12.09 0.11 -17.55
C ALA A 281 10.64 0.46 -17.20
N THR A 282 10.43 1.36 -16.22
CA THR A 282 9.11 1.86 -15.86
C THR A 282 8.44 2.60 -17.03
N GLU A 283 9.17 3.49 -17.70
CA GLU A 283 8.70 4.21 -18.90
C GLU A 283 8.32 3.24 -20.04
N GLU A 284 9.14 2.20 -20.29
CA GLU A 284 8.85 1.18 -21.29
C GLU A 284 7.57 0.38 -20.96
N ILE A 285 7.34 0.05 -19.68
CA ILE A 285 6.10 -0.62 -19.23
C ILE A 285 4.88 0.29 -19.40
N ILE A 286 4.98 1.57 -19.02
CA ILE A 286 3.88 2.55 -19.20
C ILE A 286 3.56 2.72 -20.69
N ALA A 287 4.58 2.85 -21.55
CA ALA A 287 4.39 2.97 -22.99
C ALA A 287 3.76 1.71 -23.59
N TYR A 288 4.14 0.53 -23.10
CA TYR A 288 3.52 -0.74 -23.49
C TYR A 288 2.03 -0.77 -23.12
N MET A 289 1.69 -0.36 -21.89
CA MET A 289 0.31 -0.29 -21.41
C MET A 289 -0.53 0.68 -22.25
N ALA A 290 0.01 1.85 -22.57
CA ALA A 290 -0.69 2.82 -23.42
C ALA A 290 -0.96 2.30 -24.84
N ASP A 291 -0.11 1.44 -25.40
CA ASP A 291 -0.29 0.84 -26.73
C ASP A 291 -1.25 -0.36 -26.71
N LYS A 292 -1.07 -1.28 -25.75
CA LYS A 292 -1.80 -2.58 -25.72
C LYS A 292 -3.09 -2.56 -24.93
N HIS A 293 -3.16 -1.71 -23.92
CA HIS A 293 -4.25 -1.65 -22.96
C HIS A 293 -4.69 -0.20 -22.73
N PRO A 294 -5.08 0.56 -23.79
CA PRO A 294 -5.33 2.01 -23.71
C PRO A 294 -6.53 2.40 -22.82
N GLY A 295 -7.35 1.44 -22.40
CA GLY A 295 -8.46 1.64 -21.47
C GLY A 295 -8.08 1.44 -19.99
N VAL A 296 -6.84 1.04 -19.71
CA VAL A 296 -6.34 0.81 -18.35
C VAL A 296 -5.60 2.06 -17.90
N GLU A 297 -6.06 2.68 -16.81
CA GLU A 297 -5.32 3.74 -16.15
C GLU A 297 -4.10 3.16 -15.43
N VAL A 298 -2.95 3.84 -15.48
CA VAL A 298 -1.71 3.35 -14.86
C VAL A 298 -1.25 4.34 -13.80
N GLU A 299 -1.23 3.89 -12.56
CA GLU A 299 -0.70 4.63 -11.42
C GLU A 299 0.63 4.03 -10.98
N VAL A 300 1.60 4.89 -10.67
CA VAL A 300 2.96 4.46 -10.33
C VAL A 300 3.38 5.06 -9.00
N HIS A 301 3.73 4.19 -8.05
CA HIS A 301 4.17 4.56 -6.72
C HIS A 301 5.62 4.09 -6.47
N PRO A 302 6.47 4.92 -5.86
CA PRO A 302 7.76 4.50 -5.36
C PRO A 302 7.57 3.65 -4.10
N GLY A 303 7.91 2.36 -4.16
CA GLY A 303 7.80 1.46 -3.01
C GLY A 303 9.13 1.23 -2.29
N GLY A 304 10.23 1.18 -3.04
CA GLY A 304 11.58 1.03 -2.48
C GLY A 304 11.89 -0.36 -1.90
N GLN A 305 11.06 -1.37 -2.20
CA GLN A 305 11.34 -2.74 -1.79
C GLN A 305 12.61 -3.27 -2.46
N PRO A 306 13.45 -4.07 -1.76
CA PRO A 306 14.79 -4.41 -2.24
C PRO A 306 14.84 -5.54 -3.28
N LEU A 307 13.88 -6.47 -3.27
CA LEU A 307 13.95 -7.73 -4.04
C LEU A 307 13.12 -7.74 -5.32
N TYR A 308 11.99 -7.02 -5.31
CA TYR A 308 11.02 -7.03 -6.39
C TYR A 308 11.06 -5.68 -7.11
N PRO A 309 11.62 -5.58 -8.34
CA PRO A 309 11.56 -4.34 -9.10
C PRO A 309 10.13 -3.84 -9.30
N PHE A 310 9.16 -4.74 -9.50
CA PHE A 310 7.77 -4.35 -9.71
C PHE A 310 6.83 -5.27 -8.93
N LEU A 311 5.87 -4.64 -8.25
CA LEU A 311 4.64 -5.27 -7.77
C LEU A 311 3.47 -4.62 -8.53
N PHE A 312 2.52 -5.43 -8.96
CA PHE A 312 1.37 -4.99 -9.74
C PHE A 312 0.09 -5.37 -9.02
N GLY A 313 -0.86 -4.44 -8.98
CA GLY A 313 -2.27 -4.69 -8.66
C GLY A 313 -3.12 -4.28 -9.85
N VAL A 314 -4.07 -5.14 -10.24
CA VAL A 314 -5.05 -4.87 -11.29
C VAL A 314 -6.44 -5.01 -10.67
N GLU A 315 -7.24 -3.96 -10.87
CA GLU A 315 -8.64 -3.86 -10.45
C GLU A 315 -9.56 -3.86 -11.69
#